data_AF-A0A0Q5ZCK8-F1
#
_entry.id   AF-A0A0Q5ZCK8-F1
#
_cell.length_a   1.000
_cell.length_b   1.000
_cell.length_c   1.000
_cell.angle_alpha   90.00
_cell.angle_beta   90.00
_cell.angle_gamma   90.00
#
_symmetry.space_group_name_H-M   'P 1'
#
loop_
_entity.id
_entity.type
_entity.pdbx_description
1 polymer ?
#
loop_
_entity_poly.entity_id
_entity_poly.type
_entity_poly.pdbx_seq_one_letter_code
_entity_poly.pdbx_strand_id
1 'polypeptide(L)' 'MPQHYVVRRSRLGRFNFTLLANHGRITGVVTVPTENRSKAEVEQAAHDKIRALAAELAAATSAPT' A
#
# COMPACT_ATOMS: atom_id res chain seq x y z
N MET A 1 7.65 15.71 4.48
CA MET A 1 7.24 14.70 5.48
C MET A 1 7.39 13.34 4.83
N PRO A 2 8.11 12.36 5.42
CA PRO A 2 8.13 11.01 4.86
C PRO A 2 6.70 10.45 4.84
N GLN A 3 6.30 9.88 3.71
CA GLN A 3 4.98 9.29 3.53
C GLN A 3 4.79 8.16 4.53
N HIS A 4 3.93 8.39 5.52
CA HIS A 4 3.56 7.38 6.49
C HIS A 4 2.35 6.62 5.98
N TYR A 5 2.45 5.30 5.93
CA TYR A 5 1.33 4.43 5.60
C TYR A 5 1.06 3.42 6.71
N VAL A 6 -0.22 3.20 6.99
CA VAL A 6 -0.69 2.21 7.96
C VAL A 6 -1.28 1.05 7.18
N VAL A 7 -0.75 -0.16 7.40
CA VAL A 7 -1.27 -1.39 6.80
C VAL A 7 -2.07 -2.16 7.84
N ARG A 8 -3.34 -2.44 7.53
CA ARG A 8 -4.17 -3.38 8.30
C ARG A 8 -4.44 -4.62 7.47
N ARG A 9 -3.92 -5.74 7.94
CA ARG A 9 -4.18 -7.04 7.33
C ARG A 9 -5.65 -7.41 7.48
N SER A 10 -6.29 -7.78 6.37
CA SER A 10 -7.64 -8.34 6.34
C SER A 10 -7.60 -9.86 6.10
N ARG A 11 -8.76 -10.51 6.09
CA ARG A 11 -8.90 -11.93 5.75
C ARG A 11 -8.52 -12.18 4.28
N LEU A 12 -7.89 -13.32 4.00
CA LEU A 12 -7.68 -13.87 2.64
C LEU A 12 -6.91 -12.95 1.66
N GLY A 13 -5.64 -12.64 1.95
CA GLY A 13 -4.77 -11.95 0.99
C GLY A 13 -5.14 -10.49 0.69
N ARG A 14 -6.16 -9.94 1.36
CA ARG A 14 -6.55 -8.54 1.25
C ARG A 14 -5.86 -7.72 2.35
N PHE A 15 -5.31 -6.59 1.97
CA PHE A 15 -4.62 -5.67 2.87
C PHE A 15 -5.20 -4.28 2.66
N ASN A 16 -5.86 -3.77 3.70
CA ASN A 16 -6.31 -2.39 3.71
C ASN A 16 -5.11 -1.52 4.04
N PHE A 17 -4.93 -0.43 3.31
CA PHE A 17 -3.88 0.53 3.58
C PHE A 17 -4.44 1.95 3.63
N THR A 18 -3.81 2.78 4.44
CA THR A 18 -4.06 4.22 4.48
C THR A 18 -2.76 4.93 4.22
N LEU A 19 -2.69 5.72 3.15
CA LEU A 19 -1.60 6.65 2.88
C LEU A 19 -1.95 8.01 3.51
N LEU A 20 -1.01 8.56 4.27
CA LEU A 20 -1.12 9.91 4.81
C LEU A 20 -0.27 10.85 3.95
N ALA A 21 -0.93 11.83 3.33
CA ALA A 21 -0.32 12.88 2.52
C ALA A 21 -0.55 14.25 3.18
N ASN A 22 0.21 15.27 2.74
CA ASN A 22 0.11 16.62 3.30
C ASN A 22 -1.31 17.22 3.21
N HIS A 23 -2.09 16.81 2.21
CA HIS A 23 -3.41 17.39 1.91
C HIS A 23 -4.57 16.46 2.30
N GLY A 24 -4.30 15.32 2.92
CA GLY A 24 -5.35 14.40 3.31
C GLY A 24 -4.89 12.95 3.47
N ARG A 25 -5.89 12.05 3.52
CA ARG A 25 -5.68 10.62 3.67
C ARG A 25 -6.29 9.88 2.48
N ILE A 26 -5.62 8.85 2.00
CA ILE A 26 -6.11 7.98 0.94
C ILE A 26 -6.17 6.56 1.50
N THR A 27 -7.35 5.97 1.47
CA THR A 27 -7.56 4.58 1.89
C THR A 27 -7.76 3.69 0.67
N GLY A 28 -7.10 2.53 0.65
CA GLY A 28 -7.20 1.58 -0.43
C GLY A 28 -7.07 0.14 0.05
N VAL A 29 -7.19 -0.78 -0.91
CA VAL A 29 -7.02 -2.21 -0.66
C VAL A 29 -6.09 -2.77 -1.72
N VAL A 30 -5.08 -3.53 -1.30
CA VAL A 30 -4.30 -4.39 -2.20
C VAL A 30 -4.65 -5.85 -1.96
N THR A 31 -4.67 -6.62 -3.04
CA THR A 31 -4.82 -8.07 -2.98
C THR A 31 -3.51 -8.71 -3.39
N VAL A 32 -3.04 -9.66 -2.60
CA VAL A 32 -1.87 -10.48 -2.87
C VAL A 32 -2.24 -11.96 -2.86
N PRO A 33 -1.66 -12.77 -3.78
CA PRO A 33 -1.85 -14.21 -3.75
C PRO A 33 -1.35 -14.80 -2.43
N THR A 34 -2.11 -15.74 -1.87
CA THR A 34 -1.74 -16.43 -0.62
C THR A 34 -1.39 -17.90 -0.81
N GLU A 35 -1.67 -18.46 -1.98
CA GLU A 35 -1.40 -19.87 -2.27
C GLU A 35 0.10 -20.15 -2.28
N ASN A 36 0.51 -21.22 -1.59
CA ASN A 36 1.91 -21.65 -1.47
C ASN A 36 2.88 -20.58 -0.92
N ARG A 37 2.38 -19.56 -0.21
CA ARG A 37 3.20 -18.51 0.40
C ARG A 37 3.01 -18.48 1.91
N SER A 38 4.12 -18.31 2.62
CA SER A 38 4.10 -18.08 4.05
C SER A 38 3.44 -16.74 4.38
N LYS A 39 2.96 -16.61 5.62
CA LYS A 39 2.41 -15.36 6.14
C LYS A 39 3.36 -14.17 5.94
N ALA A 40 4.66 -14.36 6.19
CA ALA A 40 5.66 -13.31 6.07
C ALA A 40 5.84 -12.86 4.62
N GLU A 41 5.86 -13.80 3.66
CA GLU A 41 5.94 -13.48 2.23
C GLU A 41 4.71 -12.74 1.73
N VAL A 42 3.52 -13.12 2.20
CA VAL A 42 2.27 -12.44 1.87
C VAL A 42 2.27 -10.99 2.42
N GLU A 43 2.74 -10.80 3.66
CA GLU A 43 2.86 -9.48 4.28
C GLU A 43 3.88 -8.59 3.56
N GLN A 44 5.05 -9.15 3.22
CA GLN A 44 6.08 -8.44 2.47
C GLN A 44 5.59 -8.03 1.08
N ALA A 45 4.98 -8.95 0.33
CA ALA A 45 4.42 -8.66 -0.99
C ALA A 45 3.33 -7.59 -0.95
N ALA A 46 2.53 -7.55 0.13
CA ALA A 46 1.54 -6.50 0.31
C ALA A 46 2.20 -5.14 0.58
N HIS A 47 3.23 -5.11 1.43
CA HIS A 47 4.00 -3.89 1.71
C HIS A 47 4.68 -3.34 0.45
N ASP A 48 5.26 -4.21 -0.38
CA ASP A 48 5.92 -3.82 -1.63
C ASP A 48 4.92 -3.22 -2.62
N LYS A 49 3.74 -3.84 -2.79
CA LYS A 49 2.66 -3.27 -3.62
C LYS A 49 2.18 -1.91 -3.12
N ILE A 50 2.00 -1.76 -1.80
CA ILE A 50 1.54 -0.50 -1.21
C ILE A 50 2.60 0.61 -1.41
N ARG A 51 3.89 0.27 -1.27
CA ARG A 51 5.00 1.20 -1.52
C ARG A 51 5.05 1.63 -2.98
N ALA A 52 4.89 0.68 -3.92
CA ALA A 52 4.84 0.98 -5.35
C ALA A 52 3.69 1.94 -5.68
N LEU A 53 2.47 1.66 -5.18
CA LEU A 53 1.31 2.54 -5.34
C LEU A 53 1.53 3.93 -4.75
N ALA A 54 2.14 4.02 -3.57
CA ALA A 54 2.46 5.30 -2.95
C ALA A 54 3.47 6.11 -3.80
N ALA A 55 4.47 5.45 -4.37
CA ALA A 55 5.45 6.07 -5.26
C ALA A 55 4.84 6.54 -6.58
N GLU A 56 4.00 5.71 -7.23
CA GLU A 56 3.27 6.07 -8.44
C GLU A 56 2.36 7.28 -8.22
N LEU A 57 1.63 7.29 -7.10
CA LEU A 57 0.77 8.41 -6.73
C LEU A 57 1.59 9.68 -6.46
N ALA A 58 2.71 9.55 -5.75
CA ALA A 58 3.62 10.68 -5.52
C ALA A 58 4.08 11.29 -6.85
N ALA A 59 4.53 10.43 -7.78
CA ALA A 59 4.96 10.86 -9.11
C ALA A 59 3.84 11.56 -9.89
N ALA A 60 2.62 11.01 -9.89
CA ALA A 60 1.47 11.60 -10.56
C ALA A 60 1.08 12.98 -10.00
N THR A 61 1.23 13.19 -8.70
CA THR A 61 0.96 14.50 -8.05
C THR A 61 2.12 15.50 -8.12
N SER A 62 3.31 15.06 -8.54
CA SER A 62 4.51 15.91 -8.67
C SER A 62 4.72 16.44 -10.09
N ALA A 63 3.98 15.93 -11.07
CA ALA A 63 4.04 16.41 -12.44
C ALA A 63 3.43 17.82 -12.51
N PRO A 64 4.12 18.81 -13.11
CA PRO A 64 3.54 20.12 -13.32
C PRO A 64 2.39 19.98 -14.33
N THR A 65 1.18 20.29 -13.89
CA THR A 65 0.04 20.54 -14.78
C THR A 65 0.21 21.86 -15.49
#